data_AF-A0A970PJH7-F1
#
_entry.id   AF-A0A970PJH7-F1
#
_cell.length_a   1.000
_cell.length_b   1.000
_cell.length_c   1.000
_cell.angle_alpha   90.00
_cell.angle_beta   90.00
_cell.angle_gamma   90.00
#
_symmetry.space_group_name_H-M   'P 1'
#
loop_
_entity.id
_entity.type
_entity.pdbx_description
1 polymer ?
#
loop_
_entity_poly.entity_id
_entity_poly.type
_entity_poly.pdbx_seq_one_letter_code
_entity_poly.pdbx_strand_id
1 'polypeptide(L)'
;MNNERIPFRETLIYPIVFMIILSIIFVGVLALMYHATKEKVETYKEESYQKIVLDLCAPSIATATRLNEADIISASPQSYNEYIKQSSLKGVDRPSFAVSIDDSVIVRVVDIPGKGLWDKM
;
A
#
# COMPACT_ATOMS: atom_id res chain seq x y z
N MET A 1 -52.33 44.67 3.63
CA MET A 1 -51.68 43.46 4.19
C MET A 1 -50.24 43.47 3.71
N ASN A 2 -49.32 43.90 4.58
CA ASN A 2 -47.90 43.84 4.27
C ASN A 2 -47.48 42.37 4.34
N ASN A 3 -47.06 41.81 3.19
CA ASN A 3 -46.37 40.53 3.16
C ASN A 3 -44.97 40.74 3.73
N GLU A 4 -44.83 40.63 5.05
CA GLU A 4 -43.52 40.54 5.68
C GLU A 4 -42.84 39.25 5.17
N ARG A 5 -41.75 39.43 4.42
CA ARG A 5 -40.98 38.31 3.90
C ARG A 5 -40.16 37.74 5.05
N ILE A 6 -40.51 36.53 5.49
CA ILE A 6 -39.72 35.78 6.47
C ILE A 6 -38.31 35.58 5.89
N PRO A 7 -37.24 35.94 6.62
CA PRO A 7 -35.89 35.73 6.15
C PRO A 7 -35.60 34.23 6.01
N PHE A 8 -34.95 33.83 4.91
CA PHE A 8 -34.73 32.42 4.54
C PHE A 8 -34.11 31.56 5.66
N ARG A 9 -33.27 32.16 6.51
CA ARG A 9 -32.61 31.50 7.65
C ARG A 9 -33.58 31.00 8.73
N GLU A 10 -34.76 31.60 8.82
CA GLU A 10 -35.80 31.26 9.81
C GLU A 10 -36.78 30.21 9.28
N THR A 11 -36.63 29.79 8.02
CA THR A 11 -37.47 28.78 7.38
C THR A 11 -37.00 27.37 7.73
N LEU A 12 -37.94 26.44 7.95
CA LEU A 12 -37.66 25.00 8.16
C LEU A 12 -36.86 24.33 7.02
N ILE A 13 -36.86 24.95 5.83
CA ILE A 13 -36.12 24.50 4.64
C ILE A 13 -34.61 24.78 4.76
N TYR A 14 -34.22 25.83 5.50
CA TYR A 14 -32.82 26.22 5.67
C TYR A 14 -31.92 25.09 6.20
N PRO A 15 -32.23 24.42 7.33
CA PRO A 15 -31.38 23.34 7.85
C PRO A 15 -31.29 22.15 6.88
N ILE A 16 -32.35 21.86 6.12
CA ILE A 16 -32.39 20.78 5.13
C ILE A 16 -31.41 21.08 3.99
N VAL A 17 -31.51 22.27 3.40
CA VAL A 17 -30.61 22.70 2.31
C VAL A 17 -29.16 22.80 2.80
N PHE A 18 -28.95 23.31 4.01
CA PHE A 18 -27.61 23.36 4.62
C PHE A 18 -27.00 21.96 4.81
N MET A 19 -27.77 20.99 5.31
CA MET A 19 -27.33 19.59 5.46
C MET A 19 -26.98 18.96 4.11
N ILE A 20 -27.78 19.21 3.07
CA ILE A 20 -27.51 18.72 1.71
C ILE A 20 -26.20 19.31 1.18
N ILE A 21 -26.00 20.62 1.29
CA ILE A 21 -24.78 21.29 0.85
C ILE A 21 -23.57 20.73 1.60
N LEU A 22 -23.65 20.59 2.92
CA LEU A 22 -22.57 20.07 3.75
C LEU A 22 -22.25 18.62 3.38
N SER A 23 -23.26 17.80 3.12
CA SER A 23 -23.09 16.42 2.66
C SER A 23 -22.36 16.35 1.32
N ILE A 24 -22.74 17.20 0.36
CA ILE A 24 -22.08 17.27 -0.95
C ILE A 24 -20.61 17.68 -0.80
N ILE A 25 -20.34 18.70 0.02
CA ILE A 25 -18.96 19.15 0.29
C ILE A 25 -18.15 18.02 0.93
N PHE A 26 -18.71 17.35 1.94
CA PHE A 26 -18.01 16.29 2.65
C PHE A 26 -17.67 15.09 1.76
N VAL A 27 -18.65 14.62 0.97
CA VAL A 27 -18.42 13.53 0.00
C VAL A 27 -17.42 13.97 -1.07
N GLY A 28 -17.48 15.21 -1.53
CA GLY A 28 -16.52 15.76 -2.49
C GLY A 28 -15.08 15.74 -1.97
N VAL A 29 -14.87 16.20 -0.73
CA VAL A 29 -13.55 16.18 -0.09
C VAL A 29 -13.04 14.74 0.12
N LEU A 30 -13.90 13.83 0.58
CA LEU A 30 -13.56 12.42 0.75
C LEU A 30 -13.16 11.76 -0.57
N ALA A 31 -13.92 12.00 -1.64
CA ALA A 31 -13.63 11.45 -2.96
C ALA A 31 -12.28 11.95 -3.50
N LEU A 32 -12.00 13.25 -3.35
CA LEU A 32 -10.72 13.84 -3.75
C LEU A 32 -9.56 13.26 -2.95
N MET A 33 -9.69 13.17 -1.62
CA MET A 33 -8.67 12.56 -0.76
C MET A 33 -8.42 11.10 -1.14
N TYR A 34 -9.48 10.32 -1.30
CA TYR A 34 -9.37 8.91 -1.67
C TYR A 34 -8.64 8.74 -3.00
N HIS A 35 -9.03 9.48 -4.04
CA HIS A 35 -8.38 9.38 -5.35
C HIS A 35 -6.93 9.88 -5.34
N ALA A 36 -6.65 10.97 -4.62
CA ALA A 36 -5.30 11.52 -4.55
C ALA A 36 -4.33 10.63 -3.75
N THR A 37 -4.84 9.88 -2.77
CA THR A 37 -4.01 9.11 -1.84
C THR A 37 -3.95 7.62 -2.19
N LYS A 38 -4.97 7.05 -2.85
CA LYS A 38 -5.02 5.61 -3.12
C LYS A 38 -3.79 5.10 -3.87
N GLU A 39 -3.49 5.70 -5.02
CA GLU A 39 -2.37 5.27 -5.86
C GLU A 39 -1.03 5.38 -5.12
N LYS A 40 -0.80 6.53 -4.46
CA LYS A 40 0.43 6.74 -3.67
C LYS A 40 0.58 5.72 -2.55
N VAL A 41 -0.51 5.38 -1.85
CA VAL A 41 -0.47 4.40 -0.77
C VAL A 41 -0.21 3.00 -1.31
N GLU A 42 -0.78 2.65 -2.46
CA GLU A 42 -0.59 1.36 -3.09
C GLU A 42 0.85 1.19 -3.58
N THR A 43 1.40 2.17 -4.31
CA THR A 43 2.81 2.18 -4.70
C THR A 43 3.74 2.13 -3.51
N TYR A 44 3.48 2.92 -2.46
CA TYR A 44 4.31 2.90 -1.26
C TYR A 44 4.29 1.55 -0.54
N LYS A 45 3.13 0.89 -0.49
CA LYS A 45 3.00 -0.46 0.08
C LYS A 45 3.80 -1.47 -0.72
N GLU A 46 3.71 -1.42 -2.04
CA GLU A 46 4.46 -2.31 -2.94
C GLU A 46 5.97 -2.11 -2.79
N GLU A 47 6.45 -0.87 -2.87
CA GLU A 47 7.87 -0.53 -2.72
C GLU A 47 8.40 -0.94 -1.34
N SER A 48 7.63 -0.67 -0.27
CA SER A 48 8.01 -1.06 1.08
C SER A 48 8.08 -2.58 1.22
N TYR A 49 7.13 -3.32 0.62
CA TYR A 49 7.14 -4.78 0.67
C TYR A 49 8.34 -5.35 -0.08
N GLN A 50 8.61 -4.87 -1.29
CA GLN A 50 9.77 -5.28 -2.08
C GLN A 50 11.07 -5.05 -1.31
N LYS A 51 11.19 -3.90 -0.65
CA LYS A 51 12.35 -3.58 0.18
C LYS A 51 12.50 -4.53 1.36
N ILE A 52 11.41 -4.90 2.05
CA ILE A 52 11.44 -5.88 3.15
C ILE A 52 11.93 -7.24 2.64
N VAL A 53 11.40 -7.72 1.52
CA VAL A 53 11.82 -9.01 0.94
C VAL A 53 13.29 -8.96 0.53
N LEU A 54 13.74 -7.85 -0.06
CA LEU A 54 15.15 -7.65 -0.43
C LEU A 54 16.06 -7.64 0.80
N ASP A 55 15.66 -6.93 1.87
CA ASP A 55 16.42 -6.86 3.12
C ASP A 55 16.58 -8.24 3.77
N LEU A 56 15.52 -9.06 3.77
CA LEU A 56 15.58 -10.45 4.23
C LEU A 56 16.52 -11.33 3.40
N CYS A 57 16.67 -11.03 2.11
CA CYS A 57 17.47 -11.81 1.19
C CYS A 57 18.91 -11.29 1.04
N ALA A 58 19.16 -10.01 1.35
CA ALA A 58 20.40 -9.31 1.06
C ALA A 58 21.64 -10.01 1.64
N PRO A 59 21.64 -10.54 2.87
CA PRO A 59 22.81 -11.26 3.40
C PRO A 59 23.16 -12.53 2.60
N SER A 60 22.14 -13.25 2.15
CA SER A 60 22.32 -14.47 1.37
C SER A 60 22.76 -14.16 -0.06
N ILE A 61 22.24 -13.08 -0.65
CA ILE A 61 22.68 -12.57 -1.96
C ILE A 61 24.14 -12.11 -1.86
N ALA A 62 24.48 -11.30 -0.87
CA ALA A 62 25.84 -10.80 -0.63
C ALA A 62 26.85 -11.93 -0.48
N THR A 63 26.49 -12.99 0.25
CA THR A 63 27.35 -14.18 0.40
C THR A 63 27.61 -14.88 -0.93
N ALA A 64 26.59 -14.98 -1.79
CA ALA A 64 26.68 -15.67 -3.06
C ALA A 64 27.37 -14.84 -4.16
N THR A 65 27.09 -13.53 -4.24
CA THR A 65 27.63 -12.62 -5.26
C THR A 65 28.93 -11.93 -4.83
N ARG A 66 29.30 -12.03 -3.55
CA ARG A 66 30.42 -11.29 -2.91
C ARG A 66 30.27 -9.76 -2.99
N LEU A 67 29.04 -9.28 -3.18
CA LEU A 67 28.71 -7.86 -3.12
C LEU A 67 28.44 -7.44 -1.67
N ASN A 68 28.48 -6.13 -1.41
CA ASN A 68 28.10 -5.58 -0.12
C ASN A 68 26.57 -5.51 0.00
N GLU A 69 26.03 -5.91 1.16
CA GLU A 69 24.60 -5.86 1.48
C GLU A 69 24.01 -4.46 1.30
N ALA A 70 24.74 -3.42 1.74
CA ALA A 70 24.29 -2.04 1.64
C ALA A 70 24.11 -1.58 0.19
N ASP A 71 24.95 -2.06 -0.71
CA ASP A 71 24.89 -1.73 -2.14
C ASP A 71 23.70 -2.43 -2.81
N ILE A 72 23.41 -3.68 -2.41
CA ILE A 72 22.25 -4.43 -2.89
C ILE A 72 20.94 -3.75 -2.44
N ILE A 73 20.84 -3.33 -1.19
CA ILE A 73 19.62 -2.70 -0.65
C ILE A 73 19.41 -1.30 -1.25
N SER A 74 20.48 -0.52 -1.43
CA SER A 74 20.40 0.83 -1.99
C SER A 74 20.09 0.86 -3.49
N ALA A 75 20.39 -0.22 -4.22
CA ALA A 75 20.05 -0.39 -5.62
C ALA A 75 18.62 -0.92 -5.86
N SER A 76 17.74 -0.85 -4.85
CA SER A 76 16.30 -1.09 -5.03
C SER A 76 15.67 0.03 -5.89
N PRO A 77 14.79 -0.27 -6.86
CA PRO A 77 14.14 -1.56 -7.12
C PRO A 77 14.87 -2.50 -8.09
N GLN A 78 16.00 -2.08 -8.68
CA GLN A 78 16.72 -2.86 -9.70
C GLN A 78 17.18 -4.22 -9.15
N SER A 79 17.82 -4.23 -7.98
CA SER A 79 18.30 -5.47 -7.35
C SER A 79 17.15 -6.41 -6.96
N TYR A 80 15.99 -5.88 -6.59
CA TYR A 80 14.81 -6.72 -6.36
C TYR A 80 14.41 -7.47 -7.64
N ASN A 81 14.27 -6.75 -8.74
CA ASN A 81 13.85 -7.35 -10.03
C ASN A 81 14.89 -8.34 -10.61
N GLU A 82 16.17 -8.11 -10.31
CA GLU A 82 17.28 -8.96 -10.73
C GLU A 82 17.27 -10.30 -9.97
N TYR A 83 17.31 -10.24 -8.64
CA TYR A 83 17.56 -11.42 -7.80
C TYR A 83 16.30 -12.13 -7.32
N ILE A 84 15.19 -11.41 -7.15
CA ILE A 84 13.97 -11.96 -6.55
C ILE A 84 12.98 -12.32 -7.65
N LYS A 85 12.62 -13.61 -7.71
CA LYS A 85 11.59 -14.12 -8.62
C LYS A 85 10.42 -14.67 -7.82
N GLN A 86 9.22 -14.34 -8.25
CA GLN A 86 8.03 -14.98 -7.70
C GLN A 86 8.05 -16.47 -8.07
N SER A 87 7.80 -17.32 -7.10
CA SER A 87 7.66 -18.76 -7.32
C SER A 87 6.46 -19.28 -6.55
N SER A 88 5.84 -20.36 -7.02
CA SER A 88 4.81 -21.05 -6.26
C SER A 88 5.44 -22.24 -5.54
N LEU A 89 5.16 -22.37 -4.24
CA LEU A 89 5.47 -23.60 -3.53
C LEU A 89 4.35 -24.61 -3.75
N LYS A 90 4.69 -25.85 -4.12
CA LYS A 90 3.69 -26.92 -4.16
C LYS A 90 3.04 -27.07 -2.78
N GLY A 91 1.71 -26.96 -2.73
CA GLY A 91 0.92 -27.05 -1.50
C GLY A 91 0.72 -25.71 -0.76
N VAL A 92 1.25 -24.60 -1.28
CA VAL A 92 1.06 -23.26 -0.70
C VAL A 92 0.41 -22.36 -1.75
N ASP A 93 -0.87 -22.02 -1.55
CA ASP A 93 -1.63 -21.11 -2.41
C ASP A 93 -1.37 -19.64 -2.04
N ARG A 94 -0.11 -19.29 -1.81
CA ARG A 94 0.32 -17.97 -1.33
C ARG A 94 1.51 -17.46 -2.13
N PRO A 95 1.69 -16.13 -2.22
CA PRO A 95 2.90 -15.56 -2.78
C PRO A 95 4.12 -16.11 -2.06
N SER A 96 5.02 -16.74 -2.82
CA SER A 96 6.34 -17.07 -2.33
C SER A 96 7.38 -16.52 -3.30
N PHE A 97 8.53 -16.18 -2.77
CA PHE A 97 9.62 -15.59 -3.52
C PHE A 97 10.81 -16.52 -3.41
N ALA A 98 11.51 -16.70 -4.51
CA ALA A 98 12.77 -17.43 -4.55
C ALA A 98 13.85 -16.49 -5.06
N VAL A 99 15.00 -16.55 -4.41
CA VAL A 99 16.22 -15.92 -4.87
C VAL A 99 17.04 -16.98 -5.59
N SER A 100 17.29 -16.73 -6.87
CA SER A 100 18.08 -17.61 -7.72
C SER A 100 19.34 -16.89 -8.17
N ILE A 101 20.51 -17.50 -7.97
CA ILE A 101 21.80 -17.03 -8.49
C ILE A 101 22.44 -18.24 -9.18
N ASP A 102 22.94 -18.04 -10.40
CA ASP A 102 23.57 -19.10 -11.21
C ASP A 102 22.69 -20.37 -11.33
N ASP A 103 21.40 -20.19 -11.60
CA ASP A 103 20.39 -21.26 -11.71
C ASP A 103 20.18 -22.12 -10.45
N SER A 104 20.75 -21.71 -9.31
CA SER A 104 20.55 -22.34 -8.01
C SER A 104 19.67 -21.47 -7.11
N VAL A 105 18.66 -22.08 -6.49
CA VAL A 105 17.80 -21.39 -5.49
C VAL A 105 18.51 -21.38 -4.16
N ILE A 106 18.84 -20.18 -3.66
CA ILE A 106 19.61 -20.02 -2.42
C ILE A 106 18.68 -19.71 -1.24
N VAL A 107 17.67 -18.87 -1.47
CA VAL A 107 16.71 -18.47 -0.43
C VAL A 107 15.30 -18.58 -0.96
N ARG A 108 14.39 -18.94 -0.05
CA ARG A 108 12.97 -18.86 -0.29
C ARG A 108 12.29 -18.09 0.82
N VAL A 109 11.50 -17.10 0.43
CA VAL A 109 10.70 -16.27 1.33
C VAL A 109 9.24 -16.63 1.11
N VAL A 110 8.51 -16.82 2.21
CA VAL A 110 7.07 -17.12 2.20
C VAL A 110 6.38 -16.12 3.08
N ASP A 111 5.28 -15.56 2.58
CA ASP A 111 4.45 -14.66 3.36
C ASP A 111 3.61 -15.42 4.39
N ILE A 112 3.67 -14.97 5.66
CA ILE A 112 2.96 -15.57 6.79
C ILE A 112 2.00 -14.51 7.36
N PRO A 113 0.77 -14.42 6.82
CA PRO A 113 -0.20 -13.47 7.32
C PRO A 113 -0.70 -13.88 8.72
N GLY A 114 -0.84 -12.90 9.60
CA GLY A 114 -1.35 -13.05 10.95
C GLY A 114 -2.50 -12.09 11.27
N LYS A 115 -3.25 -12.38 12.33
CA LYS A 115 -4.11 -11.39 12.98
C LYS A 115 -3.45 -10.99 14.30
N GLY A 116 -3.04 -9.74 14.39
CA GLY A 116 -2.65 -9.12 15.65
C GLY A 116 -3.87 -8.71 16.46
N LEU A 117 -3.61 -8.12 17.63
CA LEU A 117 -4.66 -7.68 18.56
C LEU A 117 -5.52 -6.54 17.98
N TRP A 118 -4.91 -5.69 17.15
CA TRP A 118 -5.54 -4.46 16.64
C TRP A 118 -5.58 -4.37 15.12
N ASP A 119 -4.75 -5.16 14.42
CA ASP A 119 -4.72 -5.19 12.95
C ASP A 119 -4.08 -6.48 12.43
N LYS A 120 -4.05 -6.66 11.12
CA LYS A 120 -3.34 -7.74 10.43
C LYS A 120 -1.83 -7.55 10.57
N MET A 121 -1.12 -8.68 10.65
CA MET A 121 0.34 -8.80 10.56
C MET A 121 0.72 -9.38 9.21
#